data_AF-A0A7J8PAG2-F1
#
_entry.id   AF-A0A7J8PAG2-F1
#
_cell.length_a   1.000
_cell.length_b   1.000
_cell.length_c   1.000
_cell.angle_alpha   90.00
_cell.angle_beta   90.00
_cell.angle_gamma   90.00
#
_symmetry.space_group_name_H-M   'P 1'
#
loop_
_entity.id
_entity.type
_entity.pdbx_description
1 polymer ?
#
loop_
_entity_poly.entity_id
_entity_poly.type
_entity_poly.pdbx_seq_one_letter_code
_entity_poly.pdbx_strand_id
1 'polypeptide(L)'
;MVKFMELSSIGVSKESQLRAAKILEVISDDCQNSAPDKEENFFEYGHRLMSDRWEKLREVVKRNGVFSLPKYPQDYCNFIGKYTDPSPAFAWLKSKDGLNCDNLLRELKIVTRGGTNFGVDSNYTRISMLSPDEDFNLLLERLSAIKGTIINGNN
;
A
#
# COMPACT_ATOMS: atom_id res chain seq x y z
N MET A 1 -8.96 -15.39 -25.23
CA MET A 1 -8.72 -13.97 -24.92
C MET A 1 -9.16 -13.03 -26.02
N VAL A 2 -8.58 -13.07 -27.24
CA VAL A 2 -8.97 -12.16 -28.33
C VAL A 2 -10.47 -12.21 -28.64
N LYS A 3 -11.05 -13.41 -28.80
CA LYS A 3 -12.49 -13.58 -29.03
C LYS A 3 -13.36 -13.01 -27.91
N PHE A 4 -12.91 -13.14 -26.66
CA PHE A 4 -13.62 -12.58 -25.50
C PHE A 4 -13.62 -11.05 -25.54
N MET A 5 -12.48 -10.42 -25.86
CA MET A 5 -12.41 -8.96 -25.99
C MET A 5 -13.26 -8.43 -27.14
N GLU A 6 -13.27 -9.14 -28.27
CA GLU A 6 -14.12 -8.79 -29.41
C GLU A 6 -15.60 -8.81 -29.02
N LEU A 7 -16.04 -9.89 -28.36
CA LEU A 7 -17.44 -10.05 -27.96
C LEU A 7 -17.87 -9.13 -26.80
N SER A 8 -16.97 -8.81 -25.87
CA SER A 8 -17.31 -8.09 -24.64
C SER A 8 -17.21 -6.57 -24.78
N SER A 9 -16.21 -6.08 -25.53
CA SER A 9 -15.90 -4.64 -25.59
C SER A 9 -15.49 -4.16 -26.98
N ILE A 10 -15.47 -5.05 -27.99
CA ILE A 10 -15.05 -4.73 -29.37
C ILE A 10 -13.60 -4.18 -29.39
N GLY A 11 -12.77 -4.68 -28.47
CA GLY A 11 -11.39 -4.22 -28.27
C GLY A 11 -11.24 -3.16 -27.17
N VAL A 12 -10.20 -2.35 -27.28
CA VAL A 12 -9.81 -1.32 -26.29
C VAL A 12 -9.83 0.07 -26.93
N SER A 13 -10.16 1.10 -26.13
CA SER A 13 -10.19 2.51 -26.58
C SER A 13 -8.83 2.93 -27.16
N LYS A 14 -8.86 3.62 -28.31
CA LYS A 14 -7.65 4.09 -29.00
C LYS A 14 -7.00 5.25 -28.26
N GLU A 15 -7.80 6.10 -27.63
CA GLU A 15 -7.36 7.20 -26.77
C GLU A 15 -6.62 6.64 -25.54
N SER A 16 -7.14 5.58 -24.93
CA SER A 16 -6.49 4.91 -23.80
C SER A 16 -5.14 4.29 -24.18
N GLN A 17 -5.08 3.64 -25.36
CA GLN A 17 -3.83 3.12 -25.92
C GLN A 17 -2.82 4.24 -26.17
N LEU A 18 -3.23 5.34 -26.81
CA LEU A 18 -2.35 6.47 -27.13
C LEU A 18 -1.78 7.12 -25.86
N ARG A 19 -2.64 7.35 -24.85
CA ARG A 19 -2.22 7.90 -23.57
C ARG A 19 -1.25 6.96 -22.85
N ALA A 20 -1.55 5.66 -22.80
CA ALA A 20 -0.68 4.68 -22.16
C ALA A 20 0.69 4.60 -22.86
N ALA A 21 0.71 4.57 -24.19
CA ALA A 21 1.96 4.57 -24.97
C ALA A 21 2.81 5.80 -24.64
N LYS A 22 2.21 7.00 -24.57
CA LYS A 22 2.96 8.22 -24.26
C LYS A 22 3.53 8.24 -22.83
N ILE A 23 2.77 7.76 -21.85
CA ILE A 23 3.25 7.65 -20.46
C ILE A 23 4.41 6.65 -20.37
N LEU A 24 4.29 5.49 -21.02
CA LEU A 24 5.32 4.46 -20.99
C LEU A 24 6.59 4.90 -21.73
N GLU A 25 6.47 5.66 -22.82
CA GLU A 25 7.59 6.28 -23.52
C GLU A 25 8.39 7.17 -22.55
N VAL A 26 7.72 8.10 -21.86
CA VAL A 26 8.39 8.99 -20.88
C VAL A 26 9.08 8.20 -19.76
N ILE A 27 8.42 7.18 -19.20
CA ILE A 27 9.01 6.34 -18.13
C ILE A 27 10.24 5.57 -18.65
N SER A 28 10.16 5.03 -19.87
CA SER A 28 11.25 4.28 -20.50
C SER A 28 12.45 5.17 -20.80
N ASP A 29 12.22 6.33 -21.40
CA ASP A 29 13.26 7.29 -21.73
C ASP A 29 13.97 7.78 -20.47
N ASP A 30 13.19 8.09 -19.43
CA ASP A 30 13.71 8.45 -18.12
C ASP A 30 14.60 7.32 -17.56
N CYS A 31 14.18 6.05 -17.60
CA CYS A 31 15.04 4.95 -17.13
C CYS A 31 16.37 4.80 -17.87
N GLN A 32 16.45 5.15 -19.15
CA GLN A 32 17.66 5.01 -19.96
C GLN A 32 18.66 6.14 -19.77
N ASN A 33 18.19 7.33 -19.39
CA ASN A 33 19.06 8.47 -19.15
C ASN A 33 19.87 8.24 -17.87
N SER A 34 21.20 8.31 -17.94
CA SER A 34 22.11 8.14 -16.80
C SER A 34 22.99 9.38 -16.59
N ALA A 35 22.42 10.56 -16.85
CA ALA A 35 23.13 11.83 -16.69
C ALA A 35 23.45 12.11 -15.20
N PRO A 36 24.58 12.75 -14.89
CA PRO A 36 25.02 12.99 -13.51
C PRO A 36 24.10 13.94 -12.71
N ASP A 37 23.34 14.81 -13.38
CA ASP A 37 22.41 15.77 -12.76
C ASP A 37 20.93 15.32 -12.87
N LYS A 38 20.69 14.03 -13.04
CA LYS A 38 19.35 13.51 -13.33
C LYS A 38 18.46 13.52 -12.09
N GLU A 39 17.23 13.99 -12.27
CA GLU A 39 16.15 13.84 -11.28
C GLU A 39 15.82 12.37 -11.01
N GLU A 40 15.21 12.12 -9.85
CA GLU A 40 14.78 10.78 -9.44
C GLU A 40 13.81 10.18 -10.46
N ASN A 41 14.09 8.97 -10.95
CA ASN A 41 13.21 8.34 -11.94
C ASN A 41 11.91 7.82 -11.32
N PHE A 42 10.92 7.49 -12.15
CA PHE A 42 9.61 7.02 -11.67
C PHE A 42 9.68 5.87 -10.64
N PHE A 43 10.58 4.90 -10.84
CA PHE A 43 10.71 3.74 -9.95
C PHE A 43 11.47 4.08 -8.67
N GLU A 44 12.48 4.93 -8.75
CA GLU A 44 13.19 5.44 -7.56
C GLU A 44 12.22 6.25 -6.69
N TYR A 45 11.45 7.15 -7.31
CA TYR A 45 10.42 7.95 -6.65
C TYR A 45 9.40 7.08 -5.94
N GLY A 46 8.85 6.09 -6.66
CA GLY A 46 7.89 5.15 -6.09
C GLY A 46 8.48 4.35 -4.93
N HIS A 47 9.73 3.86 -5.08
CA HIS A 47 10.41 3.12 -4.04
C HIS A 47 10.65 3.97 -2.78
N ARG A 48 11.15 5.20 -2.94
CA ARG A 48 11.38 6.13 -1.83
C ARG A 48 10.09 6.49 -1.12
N LEU A 49 9.07 6.94 -1.85
CA LEU A 49 7.76 7.29 -1.29
C LEU A 49 7.17 6.14 -0.48
N MET A 50 7.18 4.92 -1.05
CA MET A 50 6.64 3.76 -0.37
C MET A 50 7.46 3.36 0.86
N SER A 51 8.79 3.46 0.79
CA SER A 51 9.67 3.20 1.94
C SER A 51 9.37 4.14 3.10
N ASP A 52 9.26 5.45 2.83
CA ASP A 52 8.92 6.47 3.82
C ASP A 52 7.55 6.19 4.47
N ARG A 53 6.55 5.82 3.65
CA ARG A 53 5.20 5.47 4.15
C ARG A 53 5.23 4.23 5.04
N TRP A 54 5.98 3.21 4.66
CA TRP A 54 6.09 1.98 5.44
C TRP A 54 6.85 2.15 6.75
N GLU A 55 7.89 3.00 6.77
CA GLU A 55 8.59 3.37 7.99
C GLU A 55 7.64 4.05 8.98
N LYS A 56 6.94 5.11 8.54
CA LYS A 56 5.98 5.85 9.36
C LYS A 56 4.85 4.95 9.88
N LEU A 57 4.29 4.08 9.03
CA LEU A 57 3.23 3.16 9.44
C LEU A 57 3.74 2.15 10.48
N ARG A 58 4.91 1.55 10.27
CA ARG A 58 5.49 0.58 11.20
C ARG A 58 5.72 1.21 12.57
N GLU A 59 6.18 2.45 12.62
CA GLU A 59 6.35 3.20 13.86
C GLU A 59 5.03 3.41 14.61
N VAL A 60 3.97 3.85 13.91
CA VAL A 60 2.64 4.04 14.51
C VAL A 60 2.07 2.71 15.02
N VAL A 61 2.14 1.65 14.21
CA VAL A 61 1.64 0.32 14.59
C VAL A 61 2.41 -0.26 15.78
N LYS A 62 3.73 -0.09 15.81
CA LYS A 62 4.56 -0.53 16.94
C LYS A 62 4.17 0.17 18.24
N ARG A 63 3.86 1.48 18.19
CA ARG A 63 3.44 2.28 19.35
C ARG A 63 2.05 1.93 19.86
N ASN A 64 1.09 1.67 18.97
CA ASN A 64 -0.29 1.36 19.40
C ASN A 64 -0.38 0.01 20.13
N GLY A 65 0.44 -0.98 19.74
CA GLY A 65 0.46 -2.30 20.34
C GLY A 65 -0.77 -3.19 20.07
N VAL A 66 -1.85 -2.67 19.50
CA VAL A 66 -3.12 -3.37 19.20
C VAL A 66 -3.03 -4.16 17.89
N PHE A 67 -2.28 -3.62 16.93
CA PHE A 67 -2.12 -4.23 15.61
C PHE A 67 -0.73 -4.84 15.42
N SER A 68 -0.63 -5.68 14.41
CA SER A 68 0.63 -6.20 13.89
C SER A 68 0.64 -6.13 12.37
N LEU A 69 1.85 -6.00 11.82
CA LEU A 69 2.12 -6.01 10.39
C LEU A 69 2.97 -7.24 10.05
N PRO A 70 2.89 -7.76 8.81
CA PRO A 70 3.77 -8.81 8.35
C PRO A 70 5.21 -8.31 8.35
N LYS A 71 6.14 -9.23 8.65
CA LYS A 71 7.56 -9.00 8.47
C LYS A 71 7.95 -9.49 7.09
N TYR A 72 8.58 -8.63 6.30
CA TYR A 72 9.11 -8.98 5.00
C TYR A 72 10.63 -9.05 5.10
N PRO A 73 11.27 -10.13 4.63
CA PRO A 73 12.72 -10.20 4.59
C PRO A 73 13.27 -9.23 3.53
N GLN A 74 14.46 -8.70 3.78
CA GLN A 74 15.22 -7.95 2.79
C GLN A 74 15.66 -8.89 1.65
N ASP A 75 15.67 -8.38 0.42
CA ASP A 75 16.11 -9.16 -0.75
C ASP A 75 16.88 -8.29 -1.75
N TYR A 76 17.64 -8.92 -2.64
CA TYR A 76 18.44 -8.23 -3.65
C TYR A 76 17.59 -7.83 -4.86
N CYS A 77 17.50 -6.54 -5.12
CA CYS A 77 16.78 -6.01 -6.28
C CYS A 77 17.73 -5.83 -7.46
N ASN A 78 17.57 -6.66 -8.51
CA ASN A 78 18.40 -6.56 -9.73
C ASN A 78 18.23 -5.23 -10.48
N PHE A 79 17.06 -4.60 -10.37
CA PHE A 79 16.79 -3.31 -11.02
C PHE A 79 17.57 -2.18 -10.35
N ILE A 80 17.60 -2.15 -9.01
CA ILE A 80 18.29 -1.10 -8.24
C ILE A 80 19.77 -1.46 -8.00
N GLY A 81 20.14 -2.74 -8.09
CA GLY A 81 21.49 -3.24 -7.87
C GLY A 81 21.89 -3.34 -6.39
N LYS A 82 20.94 -3.33 -5.45
CA LYS A 82 21.21 -3.39 -4.00
C LYS A 82 20.16 -4.20 -3.25
N TYR A 83 20.48 -4.58 -2.01
CA TYR A 83 19.51 -5.16 -1.08
C TYR A 83 18.49 -4.11 -0.63
N THR A 84 17.21 -4.43 -0.71
CA THR A 84 16.09 -3.51 -0.44
C THR A 84 15.03 -4.16 0.44
N ASP A 85 14.43 -3.37 1.32
CA ASP A 85 13.28 -3.78 2.13
C ASP A 85 11.98 -3.70 1.31
N PRO A 86 11.10 -4.72 1.36
CA PRO A 86 9.82 -4.66 0.67
C PRO A 86 8.88 -3.59 1.24
N SER A 87 8.35 -2.75 0.33
CA SER A 87 7.39 -1.69 0.63
C SER A 87 6.10 -1.87 -0.19
N PRO A 88 5.24 -2.88 0.14
CA PRO A 88 4.11 -3.24 -0.71
C PRO A 88 2.99 -2.18 -0.77
N ALA A 89 2.17 -2.24 -1.83
CA ALA A 89 1.06 -1.31 -2.08
C ALA A 89 -0.05 -1.33 -1.01
N PHE A 90 -0.12 -2.41 -0.20
CA PHE A 90 -1.15 -2.58 0.81
C PHE A 90 -0.55 -3.03 2.12
N ALA A 91 -1.01 -2.43 3.22
CA ALA A 91 -0.73 -2.89 4.57
C ALA A 91 -1.76 -3.94 4.97
N TRP A 92 -1.27 -5.11 5.38
CA TRP A 92 -2.11 -6.21 5.86
C TRP A 92 -2.11 -6.21 7.39
N LEU A 93 -3.01 -5.44 7.99
CA LEU A 93 -3.07 -5.31 9.45
C LEU A 93 -3.76 -6.52 10.06
N LYS A 94 -3.20 -7.01 11.17
CA LYS A 94 -3.82 -8.03 12.02
C LYS A 94 -4.04 -7.52 13.45
N SER A 95 -5.23 -7.71 14.01
CA SER A 95 -5.51 -7.45 15.43
C SER A 95 -4.98 -8.59 16.31
N LYS A 96 -4.44 -8.27 17.49
CA LYS A 96 -3.82 -9.28 18.38
C LYS A 96 -4.83 -10.14 19.14
N ASP A 97 -5.99 -9.60 19.49
CA ASP A 97 -6.99 -10.27 20.35
C ASP A 97 -8.13 -10.93 19.57
N GLY A 98 -7.94 -11.18 18.27
CA GLY A 98 -8.98 -11.78 17.42
C GLY A 98 -10.20 -10.88 17.16
N LEU A 99 -10.15 -9.62 17.60
CA LEU A 99 -11.19 -8.62 17.35
C LEU A 99 -11.34 -8.35 15.86
N ASN A 100 -12.57 -8.08 15.43
CA ASN A 100 -12.85 -7.73 14.04
C ASN A 100 -12.11 -6.42 13.68
N CYS A 101 -11.11 -6.52 12.80
CA CYS A 101 -10.25 -5.40 12.42
C CYS A 101 -11.02 -4.27 11.72
N ASP A 102 -11.94 -4.62 10.83
CA ASP A 102 -12.69 -3.64 10.05
C ASP A 102 -13.63 -2.82 10.93
N ASN A 103 -14.27 -3.46 11.92
CA ASN A 103 -15.11 -2.77 12.89
C ASN A 103 -14.31 -1.78 13.76
N LEU A 104 -13.18 -2.24 14.31
CA LEU A 104 -12.32 -1.39 15.15
C LEU A 104 -11.80 -0.16 14.40
N LEU A 105 -11.39 -0.34 13.15
CA LEU A 105 -10.91 0.77 12.32
C LEU A 105 -12.04 1.70 11.88
N ARG A 106 -13.25 1.17 11.67
CA ARG A 106 -14.44 1.96 11.31
C ARG A 106 -14.85 2.91 12.43
N GLU A 107 -14.69 2.54 13.70
CA GLU A 107 -14.91 3.43 14.86
C GLU A 107 -14.00 4.66 14.81
N LEU A 108 -12.79 4.50 14.27
CA LEU A 108 -11.82 5.57 14.03
C LEU A 108 -12.01 6.27 12.68
N LYS A 109 -13.13 6.00 11.99
CA LYS A 109 -13.46 6.51 10.66
C LYS A 109 -12.48 6.08 9.57
N ILE A 110 -11.73 4.99 9.78
CA ILE A 110 -10.85 4.39 8.77
C ILE A 110 -11.63 3.30 8.04
N VAL A 111 -11.85 3.48 6.73
CA VAL A 111 -12.53 2.47 5.90
C VAL A 111 -11.49 1.52 5.31
N THR A 112 -11.70 0.22 5.51
CA THR A 112 -10.75 -0.81 5.06
C THR A 112 -11.43 -1.89 4.23
N ARG A 113 -10.65 -2.89 3.78
CA ARG A 113 -11.21 -4.11 3.18
C ARG A 113 -10.92 -5.28 4.11
N GLY A 114 -11.92 -5.68 4.88
CA GLY A 114 -11.81 -6.79 5.83
C GLY A 114 -11.34 -8.09 5.18
N GLY A 115 -10.58 -8.88 5.95
CA GLY A 115 -9.91 -10.10 5.51
C GLY A 115 -10.84 -11.19 4.98
N THR A 116 -12.10 -11.21 5.44
CA THR A 116 -13.11 -12.17 4.97
C THR A 116 -13.40 -12.05 3.47
N ASN A 117 -13.24 -10.86 2.88
CA ASN A 117 -13.35 -10.66 1.43
C ASN A 117 -12.21 -11.32 0.63
N PHE A 118 -11.15 -11.76 1.32
CA PHE A 118 -9.96 -12.40 0.76
C PHE A 118 -9.82 -13.85 1.24
N GLY A 119 -10.86 -14.42 1.85
CA GLY A 119 -10.85 -15.80 2.35
C GLY A 119 -10.00 -16.02 3.59
N VAL A 120 -9.74 -14.98 4.40
CA VAL A 120 -9.07 -15.10 5.70
C VAL A 120 -9.93 -14.56 6.84
N ASP A 121 -9.47 -14.75 8.07
CA ASP A 121 -10.17 -14.36 9.28
C ASP A 121 -10.49 -12.86 9.36
N SER A 122 -11.53 -12.52 10.13
CA SER A 122 -11.99 -11.14 10.37
C SER A 122 -11.02 -10.29 11.22
N ASN A 123 -10.01 -10.93 11.81
CA ASN A 123 -8.91 -10.26 12.51
C ASN A 123 -7.85 -9.70 11.55
N TYR A 124 -8.05 -9.81 10.23
CA TYR A 124 -7.23 -9.17 9.21
C TYR A 124 -7.99 -8.08 8.47
N THR A 125 -7.25 -7.09 7.98
CA THR A 125 -7.77 -6.12 7.02
C THR A 125 -6.70 -5.54 6.11
N ARG A 126 -7.11 -5.09 4.93
CA ARG A 126 -6.28 -4.41 3.94
C ARG A 126 -6.46 -2.91 4.00
N ILE A 127 -5.35 -2.18 4.07
CA ILE A 127 -5.31 -0.73 3.95
C ILE A 127 -4.46 -0.34 2.74
N SER A 128 -4.95 0.61 1.93
CA SER A 128 -4.21 1.16 0.79
C SER A 128 -3.05 2.03 1.26
N MET A 129 -1.86 1.77 0.74
CA MET A 129 -0.67 2.61 0.94
C MET A 129 -0.40 3.52 -0.26
N LEU A 130 -1.31 3.56 -1.24
CA LEU A 130 -1.17 4.30 -2.51
C LEU A 130 -2.07 5.54 -2.61
N SER A 131 -2.82 5.87 -1.55
CA SER A 131 -3.71 7.05 -1.52
C SER A 131 -2.89 8.36 -1.55
N PRO A 132 -3.51 9.52 -1.82
CA PRO A 132 -2.86 10.83 -1.65
C PRO A 132 -2.21 11.00 -0.27
N ASP A 133 -1.21 11.87 -0.17
CA ASP A 133 -0.47 12.09 1.08
C ASP A 133 -1.38 12.56 2.23
N GLU A 134 -2.40 13.36 1.93
CA GLU A 134 -3.39 13.82 2.91
C GLU A 134 -4.13 12.65 3.57
N ASP A 135 -4.62 11.70 2.75
CA ASP A 135 -5.31 10.50 3.23
C ASP A 135 -4.36 9.59 4.03
N PHE A 136 -3.11 9.45 3.57
CA PHE A 136 -2.11 8.66 4.28
C PHE A 136 -1.75 9.27 5.64
N ASN A 137 -1.58 10.60 5.71
CA ASN A 137 -1.29 11.29 6.96
C ASN A 137 -2.47 11.19 7.94
N LEU A 138 -3.71 11.34 7.44
CA LEU A 138 -4.92 11.17 8.24
C LEU A 138 -5.07 9.73 8.77
N LEU A 139 -4.69 8.73 7.98
CA LEU A 139 -4.61 7.34 8.43
C LEU A 139 -3.64 7.20 9.62
N LEU A 140 -2.43 7.75 9.51
CA LEU A 140 -1.43 7.68 10.58
C LEU A 140 -1.88 8.40 11.85
N GLU A 141 -2.50 9.57 11.72
CA GLU A 141 -3.06 10.34 12.84
C GLU A 141 -4.09 9.50 13.61
N ARG A 142 -5.07 8.93 12.89
CA ARG A 142 -6.14 8.12 13.48
C ARG A 142 -5.64 6.82 14.08
N LEU A 143 -4.66 6.16 13.46
CA LEU A 143 -4.02 4.98 14.03
C LEU A 143 -3.19 5.30 15.28
N SER A 144 -2.61 6.50 15.36
CA SER A 144 -1.83 6.96 16.52
C SER A 144 -2.71 7.30 17.72
N ALA A 145 -3.99 7.64 17.49
CA ALA A 145 -4.95 7.88 18.57
C ALA A 145 -5.29 6.62 19.38
N ILE A 146 -4.94 5.43 18.86
CA ILE A 146 -5.15 4.15 19.53
C ILE A 146 -4.11 3.96 20.64
N LYS A 147 -4.54 4.04 21.89
CA LYS A 147 -3.69 3.73 23.05
C LYS A 147 -3.83 2.25 23.42
N GLY A 148 -2.71 1.57 23.64
CA GLY A 148 -2.62 0.13 23.97
C GLY A 148 -3.15 -0.27 25.36
N THR A 149 -4.16 0.41 25.90
CA THR A 149 -4.81 0.14 27.21
C THR A 149 -6.15 0.89 27.13
N ILE A 150 -7.37 0.32 27.23
CA ILE A 150 -7.94 -0.74 28.06
C ILE A 150 -9.21 -1.25 27.31
N ILE A 151 -9.28 -2.53 26.93
CA ILE A 151 -10.56 -3.25 26.86
C ILE A 151 -10.62 -4.14 28.11
N ASN A 152 -10.61 -3.51 29.28
CA ASN A 152 -11.36 -4.08 30.40
C ASN A 152 -12.78 -3.61 30.17
N GLY A 153 -13.62 -4.51 29.68
CA GLY A 153 -15.06 -4.31 29.71
C GLY A 153 -15.46 -3.96 31.14
N ASN A 154 -16.02 -2.77 31.31
CA ASN A 154 -16.88 -2.48 32.45
C ASN A 154 -18.24 -3.14 32.19
N ASN A 155 -18.62 -4.00 33.12
CA ASN A 155 -19.95 -4.54 33.47
C ASN A 155 -20.78 -5.24 32.39
#